data_AF-A0A7C3SN05-F1
#
_entry.id   AF-A0A7C3SN05-F1
#
_cell.length_a   1.000
_cell.length_b   1.000
_cell.length_c   1.000
_cell.angle_alpha   90.00
_cell.angle_beta   90.00
_cell.angle_gamma   90.00
#
_symmetry.space_group_name_H-M   'P 1'
#
loop_
_entity.id
_entity.type
_entity.pdbx_description
1 polymer ?
#
loop_
_entity_poly.entity_id
_entity_poly.type
_entity_poly.pdbx_seq_one_letter_code
_entity_poly.pdbx_strand_id
1 'polypeptide(L)'
;MKIAKVILFETYIPGRDFLYYSIPDEFSYIEIGSPVIVPLKKSKKIGYIWDILEATSIEYNLQPIHTQLTEIPPLGTPLIKLVNWVSDYYGNSLYRTANYIFPTGIELEIKRYLTAKDVAVDMTKKQEKVFISLFEEKTLEELKKEIGKVSESVIIELIKKGAIEERYEIIVKEKTPRKTVFQSEEISDSWGSFEIDVDNILKVFNKPLLL
;
A
#
# COMPACT_ATOMS: atom_id res chain seq x y z
N MET A 1 7.72 -10.31 22.95
CA MET A 1 7.61 -9.42 21.77
C MET A 1 6.19 -9.52 21.24
N LYS A 2 5.58 -8.40 20.82
CA LYS A 2 4.25 -8.42 20.19
C LYS A 2 4.38 -8.63 18.68
N ILE A 3 3.57 -9.51 18.12
CA ILE A 3 3.52 -9.81 16.69
C ILE A 3 2.15 -9.41 16.16
N ALA A 4 2.11 -8.66 15.07
CA ALA A 4 0.88 -8.42 14.33
C ALA A 4 0.72 -9.43 13.18
N LYS A 5 -0.45 -10.05 13.09
CA LYS A 5 -0.95 -10.66 11.86
C LYS A 5 -1.55 -9.54 11.02
N VAL A 6 -0.99 -9.25 9.85
CA VAL A 6 -1.40 -8.14 8.99
C VAL A 6 -1.94 -8.67 7.67
N ILE A 7 -3.16 -8.25 7.32
CA ILE A 7 -3.70 -8.41 5.96
C ILE A 7 -3.33 -7.19 5.15
N LEU A 8 -2.71 -7.40 3.99
CA LEU A 8 -2.34 -6.30 3.09
C LEU A 8 -3.53 -5.86 2.24
N PHE A 9 -3.65 -4.55 2.06
CA PHE A 9 -4.69 -3.95 1.24
C PHE A 9 -4.25 -3.83 -0.23
N GLU A 10 -5.14 -4.18 -1.16
CA GLU A 10 -4.94 -4.25 -2.61
C GLU A 10 -3.65 -4.98 -3.06
N THR A 11 -3.08 -5.84 -2.21
CA THR A 11 -1.81 -6.50 -2.45
C THR A 11 -1.94 -8.00 -2.26
N TYR A 12 -2.21 -8.70 -3.35
CA TYR A 12 -2.37 -10.16 -3.35
C TYR A 12 -1.02 -10.87 -3.24
N ILE A 13 -0.92 -11.81 -2.29
CA ILE A 13 0.22 -12.71 -2.14
C ILE A 13 -0.26 -14.13 -2.44
N PRO A 14 0.28 -14.80 -3.48
CA PRO A 14 -0.11 -16.16 -3.80
C PRO A 14 0.03 -17.11 -2.61
N GLY A 15 -1.07 -17.80 -2.27
CA GLY A 15 -1.11 -18.80 -1.20
C GLY A 15 -1.01 -18.25 0.22
N ARG A 16 -1.11 -16.93 0.43
CA ARG A 16 -1.10 -16.33 1.77
C ARG A 16 -2.12 -15.22 1.89
N ASP A 17 -2.98 -15.33 2.90
CA ASP A 17 -3.97 -14.29 3.21
C ASP A 17 -3.41 -13.13 4.05
N PHE A 18 -2.32 -13.38 4.78
CA PHE A 18 -1.72 -12.44 5.72
C PHE A 18 -0.22 -12.71 5.86
N LEU A 19 0.47 -11.76 6.48
CA LEU A 19 1.87 -11.87 6.89
C LEU A 19 2.03 -11.45 8.35
N TYR A 20 3.13 -11.87 8.97
CA TYR A 20 3.47 -11.51 10.34
C TYR A 20 4.54 -10.43 10.38
N TYR A 21 4.38 -9.45 11.26
CA TYR A 21 5.33 -8.37 11.50
C TYR A 21 5.55 -8.18 13.00
N SER A 22 6.74 -7.74 13.39
CA SER A 22 6.95 -7.31 14.78
C SER A 22 6.31 -5.94 15.00
N ILE A 23 5.75 -5.74 16.18
CA ILE A 23 5.27 -4.44 16.65
C ILE A 23 6.41 -3.80 17.45
N PRO A 24 7.05 -2.73 16.95
CA PRO A 24 7.99 -1.92 17.74
C PRO A 24 7.39 -1.44 19.06
N ASP A 25 8.20 -1.43 20.12
CA ASP A 25 7.79 -0.99 21.46
C ASP A 25 7.47 0.52 21.52
N GLU A 26 7.92 1.29 20.52
CA GLU A 26 7.64 2.72 20.36
C GLU A 26 6.15 3.01 20.12
N PHE A 27 5.39 2.04 19.60
CA PHE A 27 3.96 2.19 19.39
C PHE A 27 3.20 2.10 20.71
N SER A 28 2.81 3.27 21.23
CA SER A 28 2.08 3.38 22.51
C SER A 28 0.66 2.81 22.44
N TYR A 29 -0.01 2.90 21.28
CA TYR A 29 -1.40 2.48 21.11
C TYR A 29 -1.62 1.84 19.74
N ILE A 30 -1.43 0.53 19.66
CA ILE A 30 -1.66 -0.25 18.44
C ILE A 30 -2.52 -1.47 18.77
N GLU A 31 -3.65 -1.58 18.07
CA GLU A 31 -4.70 -2.56 18.37
C GLU A 31 -5.20 -3.29 17.11
N ILE A 32 -5.96 -4.36 17.32
CA ILE A 32 -6.64 -5.07 16.24
C ILE A 32 -7.55 -4.10 15.49
N GLY A 33 -7.45 -4.09 14.16
CA GLY A 33 -8.14 -3.15 13.29
C GLY A 33 -7.34 -1.89 12.98
N SER A 34 -6.18 -1.66 13.59
CA SER A 34 -5.36 -0.49 13.27
C SER A 34 -4.80 -0.57 11.84
N PRO A 35 -4.89 0.51 11.04
CA PRO A 35 -4.21 0.60 9.76
C PRO A 35 -2.73 0.88 9.97
N VAL A 36 -1.89 0.20 9.19
CA VAL A 36 -0.43 0.25 9.31
C VAL A 36 0.25 0.28 7.95
N ILE A 37 1.45 0.85 7.91
CA ILE A 37 2.39 0.67 6.79
C ILE A 37 3.40 -0.40 7.17
N VAL A 38 3.57 -1.37 6.29
CA VAL A 38 4.51 -2.48 6.47
C VAL A 38 5.45 -2.62 5.27
N PRO A 39 6.70 -3.07 5.49
CA PRO A 39 7.63 -3.37 4.42
C PRO A 39 7.24 -4.66 3.68
N LEU A 40 7.17 -4.59 2.35
CA LEU A 40 7.06 -5.77 1.48
C LEU A 40 8.14 -5.71 0.41
N LYS A 41 9.21 -6.51 0.60
CA LYS A 41 10.42 -6.51 -0.23
C LYS A 41 11.02 -5.10 -0.34
N LYS A 42 10.96 -4.48 -1.52
CA LYS A 42 11.48 -3.13 -1.80
C LYS A 42 10.39 -2.06 -1.79
N SER A 43 9.16 -2.44 -1.45
CA SER A 43 7.99 -1.56 -1.44
C SER A 43 7.41 -1.45 -0.03
N LYS A 44 6.62 -0.42 0.20
CA LYS A 44 5.82 -0.24 1.40
C LYS A 44 4.36 -0.47 1.04
N LYS A 45 3.62 -1.13 1.92
CA LYS A 45 2.23 -1.53 1.70
C LYS A 45 1.37 -1.13 2.87
N ILE A 46 0.15 -0.72 2.58
CA ILE A 46 -0.88 -0.50 3.59
C ILE A 46 -1.45 -1.87 3.96
N GLY A 47 -1.71 -2.06 5.24
CA GLY A 47 -2.42 -3.23 5.75
C GLY A 47 -3.15 -2.90 7.03
N TYR A 48 -3.91 -3.87 7.51
CA TYR A 48 -4.62 -3.78 8.78
C TYR A 48 -4.17 -4.89 9.70
N ILE A 49 -3.99 -4.56 10.98
CA ILE A 49 -3.73 -5.55 12.02
C ILE A 49 -4.99 -6.37 12.22
N TRP A 50 -4.92 -7.64 11.84
CA TRP A 50 -6.03 -8.57 11.92
C TRP A 50 -6.07 -9.33 13.23
N ASP A 51 -4.89 -9.54 13.82
CA ASP A 51 -4.72 -10.22 15.10
C ASP A 51 -3.37 -9.83 15.72
N ILE A 52 -3.25 -9.96 17.05
CA ILE A 52 -2.01 -9.71 17.79
C ILE A 52 -1.67 -10.93 18.62
N LEU A 53 -0.46 -11.45 18.42
CA LEU A 53 0.06 -12.60 19.15
C LEU A 53 1.16 -12.13 20.12
N GLU A 54 1.13 -12.65 21.34
CA GLU A 54 2.25 -12.54 22.26
C GLU A 54 3.14 -13.76 22.12
N ALA A 55 4.41 -13.54 21.82
CA ALA A 55 5.40 -14.61 21.74
C ALA A 55 6.63 -14.29 22.56
N THR A 56 7.07 -15.29 23.32
CA THR A 56 8.29 -15.25 24.14
C THR A 56 9.54 -15.53 23.30
N SER A 57 9.42 -16.33 22.23
CA SER A 57 10.50 -16.67 21.31
C SER A 57 9.95 -17.00 19.92
N ILE A 58 10.57 -16.45 18.87
CA ILE A 58 10.22 -16.73 17.47
C ILE A 58 11.52 -17.10 16.76
N GLU A 59 11.51 -18.18 15.97
CA GLU A 59 12.67 -18.63 15.21
C GLU A 59 12.95 -17.79 13.95
N TYR A 60 12.01 -16.93 13.57
CA TYR A 60 12.04 -16.13 12.35
C TYR A 60 12.36 -14.65 12.62
N ASN A 61 13.18 -14.06 11.76
CA ASN A 61 13.44 -12.63 11.76
C ASN A 61 12.27 -11.87 11.12
N LEU A 62 11.36 -11.35 11.94
CA LEU A 62 10.21 -10.57 11.50
C LEU A 62 10.62 -9.14 11.16
N GLN A 63 10.10 -8.63 10.05
CA GLN A 63 10.24 -7.21 9.72
C GLN A 63 9.35 -6.38 10.66
N PRO A 64 9.80 -5.20 11.11
CA PRO A 64 8.99 -4.31 11.93
C PRO A 64 7.92 -3.60 11.10
N ILE A 65 6.78 -3.31 11.74
CA ILE A 65 5.82 -2.32 11.23
C ILE A 65 6.52 -0.97 11.12
N HIS A 66 6.36 -0.26 10.00
CA HIS A 66 7.00 1.04 9.79
C HIS A 66 6.30 2.15 10.55
N THR A 67 4.98 2.25 10.41
CA THR A 67 4.17 3.24 11.12
C THR A 67 2.74 2.76 11.24
N GLN A 68 2.08 3.18 12.31
CA GLN A 68 0.63 3.23 12.38
C GLN A 68 0.12 4.44 11.60
N LEU A 69 -1.07 4.31 11.01
CA LEU A 69 -1.74 5.38 10.28
C LEU A 69 -2.86 5.93 11.16
N THR A 70 -2.92 7.25 11.29
CA THR A 70 -3.91 7.93 12.13
C THR A 70 -4.99 8.65 11.32
N GLU A 71 -4.73 8.86 10.05
CA GLU A 71 -5.62 9.51 9.09
C GLU A 71 -6.77 8.60 8.62
N ILE A 72 -6.60 7.29 8.81
CA ILE A 72 -7.58 6.26 8.43
C ILE A 72 -8.19 5.67 9.70
N PRO A 73 -9.53 5.59 9.80
CA PRO A 73 -10.16 4.99 10.97
C PRO A 73 -9.83 3.50 11.08
N PRO A 74 -9.66 2.97 12.31
CA PRO A 74 -9.47 1.55 12.52
C PRO A 74 -10.74 0.76 12.18
N LEU A 75 -10.54 -0.49 11.76
CA LEU A 75 -11.64 -1.43 11.57
C LEU A 75 -12.19 -1.87 12.93
N GLY A 76 -13.49 -1.71 13.13
CA GLY A 76 -14.14 -2.20 14.33
C GLY A 76 -14.10 -3.74 14.42
N THR A 77 -13.94 -4.26 15.64
CA THR A 77 -13.97 -5.71 15.91
C THR A 77 -15.19 -6.43 15.32
N PRO A 78 -16.43 -5.88 15.34
CA PRO A 78 -17.58 -6.54 14.71
C PRO A 78 -17.39 -6.78 13.21
N LEU A 79 -16.76 -5.83 12.49
CA LEU A 79 -16.50 -5.95 11.07
C LEU A 79 -15.45 -7.03 10.78
N ILE A 80 -14.38 -7.08 11.57
CA ILE A 80 -13.36 -8.15 11.47
C ILE A 80 -13.99 -9.52 11.69
N LYS A 81 -14.85 -9.66 12.72
CA LYS A 81 -15.58 -10.90 12.98
C LYS A 81 -16.49 -11.30 11.83
N LEU A 82 -17.21 -10.34 11.24
CA LEU A 82 -18.05 -10.60 10.06
C LEU A 82 -17.22 -11.09 8.87
N VAL A 83 -16.09 -10.43 8.58
CA VAL A 83 -15.20 -10.83 7.49
C VAL A 83 -14.64 -12.24 7.71
N ASN A 84 -14.19 -12.57 8.92
CA ASN A 84 -13.74 -13.93 9.25
C ASN A 84 -14.87 -14.95 9.02
N TRP A 85 -16.08 -14.67 9.54
CA TRP A 85 -17.23 -15.55 9.36
C TRP A 85 -17.58 -15.76 7.88
N VAL A 86 -17.59 -14.69 7.06
CA VAL A 86 -17.86 -14.81 5.61
C VAL A 86 -16.78 -15.65 4.93
N SER A 87 -15.51 -15.43 5.29
CA SER A 87 -14.39 -16.19 4.74
C SER A 87 -14.53 -17.68 5.04
N ASP A 88 -14.79 -18.01 6.31
CA ASP A 88 -14.89 -19.39 6.79
C ASP A 88 -16.14 -20.10 6.24
N TYR A 89 -17.30 -19.43 6.29
CA TYR A 89 -18.57 -20.01 5.88
C TYR A 89 -18.63 -20.30 4.37
N TYR A 90 -18.13 -19.38 3.54
CA TYR A 90 -18.15 -19.53 2.09
C TYR A 90 -16.86 -20.16 1.53
N GLY A 91 -15.91 -20.55 2.37
CA GLY A 91 -14.63 -21.13 1.94
C GLY A 91 -13.80 -20.18 1.05
N ASN A 92 -13.95 -18.87 1.24
CA ASN A 92 -13.23 -17.86 0.50
C ASN A 92 -11.88 -17.54 1.16
N SER A 93 -10.92 -17.04 0.37
CA SER A 93 -9.67 -16.48 0.90
C SER A 93 -9.97 -15.30 1.83
N LEU A 94 -9.30 -15.27 2.99
CA LEU A 94 -9.47 -14.21 3.97
C LEU A 94 -8.95 -12.87 3.42
N TYR A 95 -7.86 -12.87 2.66
CA TYR A 95 -7.36 -11.68 1.98
C TYR A 95 -8.45 -11.08 1.07
N ARG A 96 -9.07 -11.92 0.23
CA ARG A 96 -10.07 -11.45 -0.73
C ARG A 96 -11.30 -10.88 -0.01
N THR A 97 -11.80 -11.61 0.98
CA THR A 97 -12.97 -11.18 1.77
C THR A 97 -12.70 -9.88 2.52
N ALA A 98 -11.52 -9.74 3.13
CA ALA A 98 -11.10 -8.52 3.80
C ALA A 98 -10.91 -7.33 2.86
N ASN A 99 -10.59 -7.54 1.58
CA ASN A 99 -10.48 -6.45 0.61
C ASN A 99 -11.85 -5.97 0.07
N TYR A 100 -12.93 -6.75 0.27
CA TYR A 100 -14.28 -6.34 -0.19
C TYR A 100 -14.94 -5.26 0.67
N ILE A 101 -14.49 -5.04 1.90
CA ILE A 101 -15.07 -4.01 2.78
C ILE A 101 -14.60 -2.59 2.38
N PHE A 102 -13.62 -2.48 1.49
CA PHE A 102 -13.05 -1.20 1.10
C PHE A 102 -13.65 -0.67 -0.20
N PRO A 103 -13.74 0.66 -0.36
CA PRO A 103 -14.28 1.25 -1.58
C PRO A 103 -13.31 0.98 -2.75
N THR A 104 -13.81 0.40 -3.84
CA THR A 104 -12.99 0.08 -5.01
C THR A 104 -12.71 1.28 -5.93
N GLY A 105 -13.42 2.40 -5.70
CA GLY A 105 -13.30 3.63 -6.48
C GLY A 105 -12.19 4.58 -6.01
N ILE A 106 -11.46 4.23 -4.95
CA ILE A 106 -10.36 5.04 -4.42
C ILE A 106 -9.03 4.29 -4.56
N GLU A 107 -7.96 5.06 -4.63
CA GLU A 107 -6.58 4.60 -4.55
C GLU A 107 -5.92 5.29 -3.36
N LEU A 108 -5.22 4.51 -2.53
CA LEU A 108 -4.48 5.02 -1.38
C LEU A 108 -3.00 5.14 -1.75
N GLU A 109 -2.52 6.37 -1.85
CA GLU A 109 -1.12 6.67 -2.13
C GLU A 109 -0.35 6.90 -0.83
N ILE A 110 0.74 6.17 -0.64
CA ILE A 110 1.68 6.40 0.46
C ILE A 110 2.64 7.52 0.07
N LYS A 111 2.53 8.67 0.72
CA LYS A 111 3.56 9.70 0.65
C LYS A 111 4.57 9.53 1.77
N ARG A 112 5.85 9.71 1.44
CA ARG A 112 6.97 9.68 2.37
C ARG A 112 7.58 11.07 2.45
N TYR A 113 7.55 11.62 3.64
CA TYR A 113 8.17 12.89 4.00
C TYR A 113 9.47 12.61 4.76
N LEU A 114 10.48 13.43 4.49
CA LEU A 114 11.78 13.40 5.15
C LEU A 114 12.04 14.78 5.74
N THR A 115 12.57 14.82 6.95
CA THR A 115 12.99 16.07 7.59
C THR A 115 14.28 15.85 8.38
N ALA A 116 15.15 16.86 8.33
CA ALA A 116 16.42 16.86 9.05
C ALA A 116 16.18 17.12 10.54
N LYS A 117 16.91 16.38 11.38
CA LYS A 117 17.00 16.65 12.82
C LYS A 117 18.23 17.48 13.11
N ASP A 118 18.11 18.40 14.06
CA ASP A 118 19.24 19.21 14.54
C ASP A 118 20.16 18.38 15.44
N VAL A 119 20.95 17.50 14.79
CA VAL A 119 21.89 16.60 15.46
C VAL A 119 23.23 16.66 14.73
N ALA A 120 24.31 16.85 15.48
CA ALA A 120 25.66 16.79 14.94
C ALA A 120 26.06 15.33 14.67
N VAL A 121 26.24 14.99 13.39
CA VAL A 121 26.57 13.65 12.93
C VAL A 121 27.63 13.73 11.84
N ASP A 122 28.59 12.80 11.83
CA ASP A 122 29.55 12.69 10.74
C ASP A 122 28.87 12.30 9.42
N MET A 123 29.03 13.14 8.41
CA MET A 123 28.42 12.98 7.09
C MET A 123 29.45 13.05 5.97
N THR A 124 29.26 12.22 4.95
CA THR A 124 29.96 12.41 3.67
C THR A 124 29.41 13.64 2.93
N LYS A 125 30.17 14.21 1.99
CA LYS A 125 29.70 15.35 1.16
C LYS A 125 28.35 15.09 0.47
N LYS A 126 28.07 13.83 0.09
CA LYS A 126 26.78 13.45 -0.52
C LYS A 126 25.64 13.44 0.51
N GLN A 127 25.91 12.98 1.73
CA GLN A 127 24.97 12.97 2.85
C GLN A 127 24.65 14.39 3.31
N GLU A 128 25.67 15.24 3.44
CA GLU A 128 25.53 16.64 3.83
C GLU A 128 24.66 17.43 2.84
N LYS A 129 24.85 17.23 1.52
CA LYS A 129 24.00 17.86 0.50
C LYS A 129 22.52 17.47 0.65
N VAL A 130 22.24 16.21 0.97
CA VAL A 130 20.88 15.71 1.20
C VAL A 130 20.32 16.28 2.49
N PHE A 131 21.10 16.27 3.57
CA PHE A 131 20.72 16.79 4.88
C PHE A 131 20.35 18.28 4.83
N ILE A 132 21.19 19.11 4.19
CA ILE A 132 20.93 20.57 4.07
C ILE A 132 19.63 20.85 3.31
N SER A 133 19.30 20.08 2.28
CA SER A 133 18.05 20.28 1.54
C SER A 133 16.80 19.92 2.37
N LEU A 134 16.96 19.13 3.43
CA LEU A 134 15.88 18.62 4.28
C LEU A 134 15.66 19.44 5.56
N PHE A 135 16.24 20.65 5.66
CA PHE A 135 15.88 21.60 6.73
C PHE A 135 14.38 21.94 6.72
N GLU A 136 13.75 21.89 5.56
CA GLU A 136 12.30 21.91 5.42
C GLU A 136 11.78 20.49 5.14
N GLU A 137 10.61 20.14 5.70
CA GLU A 137 9.98 18.85 5.41
C GLU A 137 9.68 18.74 3.91
N LYS A 138 10.21 17.70 3.26
CA LYS A 138 10.05 17.49 1.81
C LYS A 138 9.70 16.05 1.50
N THR A 139 8.98 15.87 0.40
CA THR A 139 8.75 14.57 -0.20
C THR A 139 9.99 14.07 -0.96
N LEU A 140 10.06 12.75 -1.19
CA LEU A 140 11.10 12.17 -2.04
C LEU A 140 11.14 12.75 -3.46
N GLU A 141 9.99 13.21 -3.97
CA GLU A 141 9.87 13.77 -5.31
C GLU A 141 10.45 15.18 -5.39
N GLU A 142 10.15 16.01 -4.40
CA GLU A 142 10.71 17.37 -4.27
C GLU A 142 12.23 17.31 -4.08
N LEU A 143 12.71 16.42 -3.20
CA LEU A 143 14.14 16.21 -2.99
C LEU A 143 14.87 15.81 -4.29
N LYS A 144 14.24 14.96 -5.11
CA LYS A 144 14.80 14.54 -6.41
C LYS A 144 14.80 15.68 -7.43
N LYS A 145 13.84 16.60 -7.39
CA LYS A 145 13.82 17.77 -8.27
C LYS A 145 14.95 18.75 -7.94
N GLU A 146 15.26 18.92 -6.66
CA GLU A 146 16.27 19.88 -6.19
C GLU A 146 17.71 19.35 -6.31
N ILE A 147 17.96 18.14 -5.84
CA ILE A 147 19.33 17.57 -5.77
C ILE A 147 19.66 16.69 -6.98
N GLY A 148 18.62 16.20 -7.68
CA GLY A 148 18.73 15.18 -8.72
C GLY A 148 18.62 13.76 -8.16
N LYS A 149 19.37 12.82 -8.73
CA LYS A 149 19.26 11.40 -8.37
C LYS A 149 19.87 11.12 -6.99
N VAL A 150 19.01 10.95 -5.98
CA VAL A 150 19.39 10.51 -4.62
C VAL A 150 19.26 8.99 -4.52
N SER A 151 20.28 8.33 -3.94
CA SER A 151 20.24 6.88 -3.67
C SER A 151 19.50 6.60 -2.36
N GLU A 152 18.61 5.61 -2.37
CA GLU A 152 17.88 5.16 -1.17
C GLU A 152 18.83 4.73 -0.04
N SER A 153 19.98 4.15 -0.38
CA SER A 153 21.00 3.76 0.60
C SER A 153 21.51 4.93 1.44
N VAL A 154 21.65 6.12 0.85
CA VAL A 154 22.11 7.34 1.54
C VAL A 154 21.07 7.80 2.56
N ILE A 155 19.79 7.74 2.19
CA ILE A 155 18.67 8.09 3.08
C ILE A 155 18.60 7.11 4.25
N ILE A 156 18.69 5.81 3.98
CA ILE A 156 18.71 4.77 5.03
C ILE A 156 19.86 4.99 6.00
N GLU A 157 21.06 5.34 5.51
CA GLU A 157 22.21 5.59 6.38
C GLU A 157 22.03 6.83 7.26
N LEU A 158 21.45 7.90 6.72
CA LEU A 158 21.13 9.11 7.48
C LEU A 158 20.07 8.87 8.55
N ILE A 159 19.04 8.07 8.24
CA ILE A 159 18.03 7.65 9.22
C ILE A 159 18.68 6.81 10.33
N LYS A 160 19.55 5.86 9.97
CA LYS A 160 20.29 5.03 10.95
C LYS A 160 21.18 5.87 11.87
N LYS A 161 21.76 6.96 11.35
CA LYS A 161 22.55 7.91 12.14
C LYS A 161 21.69 8.87 12.97
N GLY A 162 20.36 8.84 12.83
CA GLY A 162 19.43 9.74 13.52
C GLY A 162 19.42 11.18 12.99
N ALA A 163 20.09 11.46 11.87
CA ALA A 163 20.17 12.78 11.28
C ALA A 163 18.88 13.19 10.55
N ILE A 164 18.08 12.23 10.12
CA ILE A 164 16.82 12.46 9.41
C ILE A 164 15.75 11.58 10.05
N GLU A 165 14.53 12.10 10.14
CA GLU A 165 13.35 11.29 10.41
C GLU A 165 12.47 11.17 9.18
N GLU A 166 11.65 10.11 9.19
CA GLU A 166 10.68 9.87 8.14
C GLU A 166 9.27 9.83 8.72
N ARG A 167 8.36 10.48 8.02
CA ARG A 167 6.92 10.44 8.28
C ARG A 167 6.22 9.92 7.04
N TYR A 168 5.12 9.20 7.24
CA TYR A 168 4.27 8.76 6.15
C TYR A 168 2.91 9.38 6.31
N GLU A 169 2.28 9.63 5.18
CA GLU A 169 0.92 10.14 5.10
C GLU A 169 0.21 9.40 3.97
N ILE A 170 -1.11 9.22 4.11
CA ILE A 170 -1.93 8.63 3.05
C ILE A 170 -2.75 9.70 2.38
N ILE A 171 -2.65 9.73 1.05
CA ILE A 171 -3.53 10.53 0.22
C ILE A 171 -4.54 9.61 -0.45
N VAL A 172 -5.81 9.95 -0.28
CA VAL A 172 -6.92 9.31 -1.00
C VAL A 172 -7.06 9.99 -2.36
N LYS A 173 -6.92 9.23 -3.43
CA LYS A 173 -7.16 9.67 -4.81
C LYS A 173 -8.34 8.90 -5.39
N GLU A 174 -9.10 9.55 -6.27
CA GLU A 174 -10.09 8.83 -7.07
C GLU A 174 -9.36 7.94 -8.09
N LYS A 175 -9.79 6.68 -8.15
CA LYS A 175 -9.23 5.72 -9.09
C LYS A 175 -9.70 6.07 -10.49
N THR A 176 -8.76 6.23 -11.42
CA THR A 176 -9.12 6.49 -12.81
C THR A 176 -9.90 5.30 -13.38
N PRO A 177 -11.12 5.50 -13.90
CA PRO A 177 -11.92 4.42 -14.45
C PRO A 177 -11.18 3.75 -15.61
N ARG A 178 -11.13 2.41 -15.59
CA ARG A 178 -10.62 1.67 -16.76
C ARG A 178 -11.55 1.91 -17.93
N LYS A 179 -11.05 2.53 -18.99
CA LYS A 179 -11.76 2.65 -20.26
C LYS A 179 -12.00 1.23 -20.79
N THR A 180 -13.24 0.79 -20.73
CA THR A 180 -13.67 -0.47 -21.32
C THR A 180 -14.49 -0.14 -22.55
N VAL A 181 -14.08 -0.67 -23.69
CA VAL A 181 -14.86 -0.53 -24.93
C VAL A 181 -15.93 -1.60 -24.89
N PHE A 182 -17.19 -1.17 -24.89
CA PHE A 182 -18.32 -2.06 -25.10
C PHE A 182 -18.68 -2.03 -26.59
N GLN A 183 -18.85 -3.20 -27.20
CA GLN A 183 -19.51 -3.29 -28.49
C GLN A 183 -21.01 -3.23 -28.21
N SER A 184 -21.65 -2.11 -28.53
CA SER A 184 -23.10 -2.08 -28.67
C SER A 184 -23.43 -2.68 -30.04
N GLU A 185 -24.40 -3.59 -30.10
CA GLU A 185 -25.07 -3.88 -31.37
C GLU A 185 -25.65 -2.55 -31.89
N GLU A 186 -25.54 -2.28 -33.19
CA GLU A 186 -26.39 -1.25 -33.77
C GLU A 186 -27.83 -1.69 -33.51
N ILE A 187 -28.59 -0.88 -32.76
CA ILE A 187 -30.03 -1.06 -32.65
C ILE A 187 -30.59 -0.79 -34.04
N SER A 188 -30.63 -1.81 -34.90
CA SER A 188 -31.51 -1.78 -36.05
C SER A 188 -32.94 -1.81 -35.51
N ASP A 189 -33.82 -0.94 -36.01
CA ASP A 189 -35.25 -0.93 -35.66
C ASP A 189 -35.97 -2.24 -36.05
N SER A 190 -35.29 -3.19 -36.70
CA SER A 190 -35.81 -4.51 -37.05
C SER A 190 -35.43 -5.58 -36.03
N TRP A 191 -36.40 -5.99 -35.22
CA TRP A 191 -36.37 -7.28 -34.54
C TRP A 191 -36.43 -8.41 -35.58
N GLY A 192 -35.30 -8.93 -36.08
CA GLY A 192 -35.40 -10.10 -36.97
C GLY A 192 -34.17 -10.63 -37.70
N SER A 193 -33.03 -9.95 -37.76
CA SER A 193 -31.85 -10.50 -38.46
C SER A 193 -30.56 -10.20 -37.70
N PHE A 194 -30.22 -11.10 -36.76
CA PHE A 194 -28.91 -11.12 -36.11
C PHE A 194 -27.90 -11.79 -37.04
N GLU A 195 -27.42 -11.08 -38.07
CA GLU A 195 -26.17 -11.45 -38.71
C GLU A 195 -25.03 -10.84 -37.88
N ILE A 196 -24.34 -11.70 -37.13
CA ILE A 196 -23.13 -11.32 -36.41
C ILE A 196 -22.08 -10.98 -37.47
N ASP A 197 -21.76 -9.70 -37.63
CA ASP A 197 -20.73 -9.23 -38.55
C ASP A 197 -19.32 -9.59 -38.01
N VAL A 198 -18.93 -10.84 -38.26
CA VAL A 198 -17.66 -11.42 -37.79
C VAL A 198 -16.46 -10.65 -38.33
N ASP A 199 -16.53 -10.14 -39.55
CA ASP A 199 -15.43 -9.39 -40.18
C ASP A 199 -15.20 -8.04 -39.48
N ASN A 200 -16.27 -7.37 -39.07
CA ASN A 200 -16.18 -6.12 -38.34
C ASN A 200 -15.69 -6.36 -36.90
N ILE A 201 -16.13 -7.44 -36.25
CA ILE A 201 -15.59 -7.89 -34.95
C ILE A 201 -14.07 -8.10 -35.05
N LEU A 202 -13.60 -8.85 -36.05
CA LEU A 202 -12.17 -9.13 -36.25
C LEU A 202 -11.37 -7.86 -36.55
N LYS A 203 -11.95 -6.88 -37.24
CA LYS A 203 -11.31 -5.56 -37.47
C LYS A 203 -11.16 -4.74 -36.20
N VAL A 204 -12.11 -4.81 -35.26
CA VAL A 204 -12.00 -4.11 -33.97
C VAL A 204 -10.96 -4.78 -33.07
N PHE A 205 -10.93 -6.11 -33.01
CA PHE A 205 -9.93 -6.85 -32.23
C PHE A 205 -8.50 -6.66 -32.75
N ASN A 206 -8.33 -6.49 -34.07
CA ASN A 206 -7.02 -6.30 -34.69
C ASN A 206 -6.55 -4.83 -34.75
N LYS A 207 -7.37 -3.87 -34.30
CA LYS A 207 -6.86 -2.50 -34.12
C LYS A 207 -5.89 -2.52 -32.94
N PRO A 208 -4.66 -1.98 -33.08
CA PRO A 208 -3.78 -1.85 -31.95
C PRO A 208 -4.52 -1.02 -30.90
N LEU A 209 -4.67 -1.58 -29.70
CA LEU A 209 -5.03 -0.80 -28.53
C LEU A 209 -4.04 0.37 -28.53
N LEU A 210 -4.55 1.60 -28.68
CA LEU A 210 -3.76 2.80 -28.50
C LEU A 210 -3.28 2.79 -27.05
N LEU A 211 -2.10 2.19 -26.85
CA LEU A 211 -1.28 2.22 -25.65
C LEU A 211 -0.70 3.62 -25.48
#